data_AF-A0A7C8IDA9-F1
#
_entry.id   AF-A0A7C8IDA9-F1
#
_cell.length_a   1.000
_cell.length_b   1.000
_cell.length_c   1.000
_cell.angle_alpha   90.00
_cell.angle_beta   90.00
_cell.angle_gamma   90.00
#
_symmetry.space_group_name_H-M   'P 1'
#
loop_
_entity.id
_entity.type
_entity.pdbx_description
1 polymer ?
#
loop_
_entity_poly.entity_id
_entity_poly.type
_entity_poly.pdbx_seq_one_letter_code
_entity_poly.pdbx_strand_id
1 'polypeptide(L)'
;KPIIRPPFPSPVRDRSPIVGLSSDTRLRTCFRIGEAINTGHLALRHGENILLELYAKVHSSERDDLKQHFVFRDLFHSKPPFLKATYDAAIWMSVELYNYDSGRLLQDGRMCRCIGKMKREGNGYVLTVLNIWETTWDDISWVEGIINP
;
A
#
# COMPACT_ATOMS: atom_id res chain seq x y z
N LYS A 1 -6.73 0.13 -18.98
CA LYS A 1 -5.90 1.32 -19.28
C LYS A 1 -5.15 1.70 -18.01
N PRO A 2 -3.84 1.99 -18.04
CA PRO A 2 -3.12 2.40 -16.84
C PRO A 2 -3.67 3.71 -16.27
N ILE A 3 -3.79 3.79 -14.94
CA ILE A 3 -4.17 5.02 -14.24
C ILE A 3 -2.94 5.93 -14.18
N ILE A 4 -3.08 7.15 -14.70
CA ILE A 4 -2.09 8.21 -14.59
C ILE A 4 -2.63 9.21 -13.57
N ARG A 5 -1.87 9.42 -12.51
CA ARG A 5 -2.26 10.27 -11.39
C ARG A 5 -1.45 11.57 -11.44
N PRO A 6 -2.04 12.74 -11.10
CA PRO A 6 -1.32 13.99 -10.96
C PRO A 6 -0.34 13.93 -9.79
N PRO A 7 0.63 14.86 -9.71
CA PRO A 7 1.53 14.95 -8.57
C PRO A 7 0.79 14.98 -7.24
N PHE A 8 1.42 14.46 -6.19
CA PHE A 8 0.81 14.51 -4.85
C PHE A 8 0.62 15.97 -4.43
N PRO A 9 -0.48 16.30 -3.72
CA PRO A 9 -0.65 17.65 -3.21
C PRO A 9 0.50 17.99 -2.25
N SER A 10 0.87 19.27 -2.27
CA SER A 10 1.85 19.81 -1.34
C SER A 10 1.39 19.57 0.10
N PRO A 11 2.29 19.21 1.02
CA PRO A 11 1.96 19.10 2.44
C PRO A 11 1.28 20.37 2.95
N VAL A 12 0.40 20.21 3.93
CA VAL A 12 -0.12 21.34 4.71
C VAL A 12 1.03 22.07 5.39
N ARG A 13 0.89 23.37 5.59
CA ARG A 13 1.91 24.14 6.33
C ARG A 13 1.96 23.66 7.78
N ASP A 14 3.16 23.67 8.34
CA ASP A 14 3.34 23.43 9.77
C ASP A 14 2.48 24.42 10.58
N ARG A 15 1.88 23.93 11.67
CA ARG A 15 0.93 24.68 12.51
C ARG A 15 -0.32 25.13 11.75
N SER A 16 -0.94 24.19 11.04
CA SER A 16 -2.26 24.38 10.43
C SER A 16 -3.28 24.92 11.46
N PRO A 17 -4.17 25.86 11.07
CA PRO A 17 -5.25 26.32 11.94
C PRO A 17 -6.33 25.26 12.17
N ILE A 18 -6.35 24.19 11.37
CA ILE A 18 -7.27 23.07 11.54
C ILE A 18 -6.73 22.14 12.63
N VAL A 19 -7.46 22.06 13.74
CA VAL A 19 -7.10 21.21 14.89
C VAL A 19 -6.98 19.74 14.45
N GLY A 20 -5.88 19.10 14.81
CA GLY A 20 -5.59 17.70 14.47
C GLY A 20 -4.99 17.48 13.06
N LEU A 21 -4.91 18.51 12.23
CA LEU A 21 -4.25 18.43 10.93
C LEU A 21 -2.75 18.72 11.07
N SER A 22 -1.91 17.74 10.69
CA SER A 22 -0.46 17.88 10.69
C SER A 22 0.16 17.42 9.37
N SER A 23 1.33 17.97 9.04
CA SER A 23 2.21 17.55 7.95
C SER A 23 3.05 16.30 8.32
N ASP A 24 3.02 15.88 9.58
CA ASP A 24 3.87 14.83 10.16
C ASP A 24 3.66 13.46 9.52
N THR A 25 2.41 13.10 9.19
CA THR A 25 2.08 11.82 8.53
C THR A 25 1.25 12.09 7.29
N ARG A 26 1.69 11.57 6.15
CA ARG A 26 1.03 11.80 4.85
C ARG A 26 0.63 10.47 4.22
N LEU A 27 -0.62 10.37 3.78
CA LEU A 27 -1.10 9.23 2.97
C LEU A 27 -0.85 9.51 1.49
N ARG A 28 -0.34 8.49 0.78
CA ARG A 28 0.02 8.55 -0.63
C ARG A 28 -0.59 7.34 -1.35
N THR A 29 -1.66 7.59 -2.10
CA THR A 29 -2.36 6.57 -2.89
C THR A 29 -1.61 6.29 -4.18
N CYS A 30 -1.34 5.02 -4.46
CA CYS A 30 -0.61 4.53 -5.62
C CYS A 30 -1.38 3.40 -6.30
N PHE A 31 -1.49 3.46 -7.63
CA PHE A 31 -2.11 2.41 -8.46
C PHE A 31 -1.08 1.57 -9.24
N ARG A 32 0.20 1.92 -9.10
CA ARG A 32 1.32 1.33 -9.83
C ARG A 32 2.42 0.93 -8.86
N ILE A 33 2.99 -0.26 -9.05
CA ILE A 33 4.05 -0.77 -8.15
C ILE A 33 5.28 0.13 -8.17
N GLY A 34 5.67 0.60 -9.36
CA GLY A 34 6.81 1.52 -9.50
C GLY A 34 6.60 2.85 -8.77
N GLU A 35 5.36 3.37 -8.74
CA GLU A 35 5.03 4.60 -8.01
C GLU A 35 5.17 4.39 -6.50
N ALA A 36 4.67 3.27 -5.98
CA ALA A 36 4.78 2.93 -4.56
C ALA A 36 6.25 2.75 -4.12
N ILE A 37 7.06 2.05 -4.93
CA ILE A 37 8.50 1.88 -4.67
C ILE A 37 9.20 3.24 -4.67
N ASN A 38 8.98 4.07 -5.70
CA ASN A 38 9.63 5.38 -5.80
C ASN A 38 9.22 6.30 -4.63
N THR A 39 7.92 6.35 -4.31
CA THR A 39 7.40 7.15 -3.20
C THR A 39 7.97 6.69 -1.87
N GLY A 40 7.99 5.38 -1.62
CA GLY A 40 8.57 4.80 -0.40
C GLY A 40 10.08 5.03 -0.30
N HIS A 41 10.81 4.89 -1.41
CA HIS A 41 12.24 5.17 -1.46
C HIS A 41 12.56 6.63 -1.13
N LEU A 42 11.85 7.57 -1.76
CA LEU A 42 12.03 9.00 -1.50
C LEU A 42 11.68 9.34 -0.04
N ALA A 43 10.58 8.79 0.49
CA ALA A 43 10.19 8.98 1.88
C ALA A 43 11.29 8.53 2.85
N LEU A 44 11.81 7.32 2.67
CA LEU A 44 12.90 6.79 3.49
C LEU A 44 14.18 7.60 3.37
N ARG A 45 14.53 8.06 2.16
CA ARG A 45 15.71 8.89 1.91
C ARG A 45 15.62 10.25 2.61
N HIS A 46 14.43 10.85 2.65
CA HIS A 46 14.19 12.17 3.23
C HIS A 46 13.73 12.12 4.70
N GLY A 47 13.61 10.93 5.30
CA GLY A 47 13.12 10.77 6.67
C GLY A 47 11.64 11.13 6.84
N GLU A 48 10.85 11.07 5.76
CA GLU A 48 9.43 11.41 5.80
C GLU A 48 8.60 10.21 6.26
N ASN A 49 7.64 10.48 7.16
CA ASN A 49 6.69 9.48 7.60
C ASN A 49 5.48 9.42 6.64
N ILE A 50 5.61 8.58 5.62
CA ILE A 50 4.59 8.37 4.59
C ILE A 50 3.91 7.02 4.78
N LEU A 51 2.57 7.04 4.74
CA LEU A 51 1.73 5.87 4.56
C LEU A 51 1.45 5.70 3.07
N LEU A 52 1.64 4.50 2.55
CA LEU A 52 1.25 4.13 1.20
C LEU A 52 -0.10 3.46 1.25
N GLU A 53 -1.02 3.92 0.41
CA GLU A 53 -2.22 3.19 0.04
C GLU A 53 -2.01 2.64 -1.37
N LEU A 54 -1.75 1.34 -1.46
CA LEU A 54 -1.41 0.66 -2.69
C LEU A 54 -2.58 -0.20 -3.18
N TYR A 55 -3.00 0.01 -4.42
CA TYR A 55 -3.85 -0.92 -5.14
C TYR A 55 -2.98 -1.79 -6.04
N ALA A 56 -3.05 -3.10 -5.83
CA ALA A 56 -2.20 -4.06 -6.54
C ALA A 56 -2.89 -5.42 -6.70
N LYS A 57 -2.27 -6.30 -7.48
CA LYS A 57 -2.63 -7.72 -7.53
C LYS A 57 -1.65 -8.52 -6.69
N VAL A 58 -2.16 -9.51 -5.97
CA VAL A 58 -1.34 -10.56 -5.38
C VAL A 58 -0.70 -11.35 -6.54
N HIS A 59 0.61 -11.54 -6.46
CA HIS A 59 1.36 -12.45 -7.33
C HIS A 59 1.64 -13.77 -6.61
N SER A 60 1.99 -13.69 -5.33
CA SER A 60 2.05 -14.83 -4.42
C SER A 60 1.77 -14.36 -3.00
N SER A 61 1.25 -15.27 -2.18
CA SER A 61 1.10 -15.04 -0.75
C SER A 61 1.30 -16.35 -0.01
N GLU A 62 2.00 -16.28 1.11
CA GLU A 62 2.26 -17.40 2.00
C GLU A 62 2.09 -16.94 3.45
N ARG A 63 1.71 -17.86 4.34
CA ARG A 63 1.59 -17.60 5.77
C ARG A 63 2.55 -18.50 6.52
N ASP A 64 3.24 -17.91 7.48
CA ASP A 64 3.86 -18.64 8.58
C ASP A 64 3.04 -18.38 9.87
N ASP A 65 3.51 -18.91 11.00
CA ASP A 65 2.80 -18.78 12.29
C ASP A 65 2.70 -17.33 12.80
N LEU A 66 3.56 -16.44 12.31
CA LEU A 66 3.73 -15.07 12.83
C LEU A 66 3.46 -13.98 11.79
N LYS A 67 3.39 -14.30 10.49
CA LYS A 67 3.34 -13.33 9.39
C LYS A 67 2.65 -13.92 8.17
N GLN A 68 1.99 -13.04 7.42
CA GLN A 68 1.64 -13.29 6.03
C GLN A 68 2.60 -12.51 5.12
N HIS A 69 3.30 -13.22 4.25
CA HIS A 69 4.15 -12.63 3.23
C HIS A 69 3.37 -12.49 1.94
N PHE A 70 3.62 -11.40 1.24
CA PHE A 70 3.03 -11.12 -0.06
C PHE A 70 4.11 -10.71 -1.05
N VAL A 71 3.90 -11.08 -2.30
CA VAL A 71 4.52 -10.44 -3.45
C VAL A 71 3.40 -9.80 -4.26
N PHE A 72 3.46 -8.48 -4.41
CA PHE A 72 2.51 -7.72 -5.19
C PHE A 72 3.05 -7.43 -6.58
N ARG A 73 2.15 -7.50 -7.56
CA ARG A 73 2.37 -7.07 -8.95
C ARG A 73 1.37 -5.98 -9.34
N ASP A 74 1.69 -5.31 -10.43
CA ASP A 74 0.90 -4.19 -10.92
C ASP A 74 -0.52 -4.61 -11.36
N LEU A 75 -1.49 -3.70 -11.18
CA LEU A 75 -2.89 -3.93 -11.61
C LEU A 75 -3.00 -4.18 -13.12
N PHE A 76 -2.17 -3.50 -13.91
CA PHE A 76 -2.32 -3.39 -15.37
C PHE A 76 -1.40 -4.34 -16.14
N HIS A 77 -0.38 -4.93 -15.53
CA HIS A 77 0.48 -5.92 -16.17
C HIS A 77 1.16 -6.87 -15.16
N SER A 78 1.56 -8.04 -15.65
CA SER A 78 2.26 -9.05 -14.85
C SER A 78 3.80 -8.94 -14.88
N LYS A 79 4.33 -7.90 -15.51
CA LYS A 79 5.79 -7.68 -15.60
C LYS A 79 6.34 -7.03 -14.33
N PRO A 80 7.61 -7.25 -13.97
CA PRO A 80 8.31 -6.52 -12.90
C PRO A 80 8.24 -4.99 -13.09
N PRO A 81 8.43 -4.21 -12.01
CA PRO A 81 8.85 -4.62 -10.68
C PRO A 81 7.74 -5.28 -9.85
N PHE A 82 8.14 -6.14 -8.92
CA PHE A 82 7.28 -6.68 -7.87
C PHE A 82 7.63 -6.07 -6.53
N LEU A 83 6.66 -5.93 -5.64
CA LEU A 83 6.85 -5.40 -4.29
C LEU A 83 6.61 -6.50 -3.26
N LYS A 84 7.63 -6.77 -2.44
CA LYS A 84 7.48 -7.66 -1.28
C LYS A 84 6.77 -6.92 -0.16
N ALA A 85 5.90 -7.60 0.55
CA ALA A 85 5.23 -7.07 1.73
C ALA A 85 5.09 -8.11 2.84
N THR A 86 5.06 -7.64 4.07
CA THR A 86 4.91 -8.46 5.28
C THR A 86 3.76 -7.92 6.11
N TYR A 87 2.83 -8.80 6.51
CA TYR A 87 1.73 -8.48 7.39
C TYR A 87 1.88 -9.26 8.69
N ASP A 88 2.31 -8.56 9.74
CA ASP A 88 2.66 -9.16 11.02
C ASP A 88 1.42 -9.57 11.81
N ALA A 89 1.41 -10.80 12.30
CA ALA A 89 0.28 -11.37 13.01
C ALA A 89 -0.02 -10.64 14.33
N ALA A 90 0.96 -9.97 14.95
CA ALA A 90 0.67 -9.08 16.08
C ALA A 90 -0.26 -7.91 15.70
N ILE A 91 -0.30 -7.54 14.41
CA ILE A 91 -1.19 -6.48 13.90
C ILE A 91 -2.59 -7.05 13.64
N TRP A 92 -2.70 -8.24 13.04
CA TRP A 92 -3.99 -8.77 12.58
C TRP A 92 -4.64 -9.86 13.45
N MET A 93 -3.88 -10.63 14.23
CA MET A 93 -4.44 -11.63 15.16
C MET A 93 -5.15 -11.02 16.37
N SER A 94 -5.09 -9.70 16.56
CA SER A 94 -5.85 -9.00 17.59
C SER A 94 -7.36 -8.93 17.30
N VAL A 95 -7.80 -9.35 16.11
CA VAL A 95 -9.20 -9.31 15.67
C VAL A 95 -9.53 -10.52 14.80
N GLU A 96 -10.62 -11.25 15.11
CA GLU A 96 -11.06 -12.46 14.39
C GLU A 96 -11.32 -12.25 12.88
N LEU A 97 -11.52 -11.00 12.44
CA LEU A 97 -11.80 -10.64 11.05
C LEU A 97 -10.58 -10.77 10.11
N TYR A 98 -9.37 -11.01 10.62
CA TYR A 98 -8.18 -11.09 9.77
C TYR A 98 -8.30 -12.14 8.65
N ASN A 99 -8.99 -13.26 8.90
CA ASN A 99 -9.18 -14.31 7.90
C ASN A 99 -10.15 -13.84 6.81
N TYR A 100 -11.13 -13.00 7.17
CA TYR A 100 -12.02 -12.37 6.22
C TYR A 100 -11.26 -11.38 5.32
N ASP A 101 -10.42 -10.53 5.92
CA ASP A 101 -9.72 -9.45 5.21
C ASP A 101 -8.53 -9.95 4.36
N SER A 102 -7.73 -10.86 4.89
CA SER A 102 -6.47 -11.29 4.28
C SER A 102 -6.42 -12.76 3.84
N GLY A 103 -7.36 -13.60 4.27
CA GLY A 103 -7.40 -15.02 3.92
C GLY A 103 -7.73 -15.25 2.45
N ARG A 104 -8.62 -14.43 1.88
CA ARG A 104 -8.95 -14.48 0.44
C ARG A 104 -7.74 -14.14 -0.45
N LEU A 105 -6.80 -13.35 0.09
CA LEU A 105 -5.60 -12.87 -0.59
C LEU A 105 -4.45 -13.88 -0.58
N LEU A 106 -4.68 -15.10 -0.06
CA LEU A 106 -3.76 -16.23 -0.27
C LEU A 106 -3.75 -16.73 -1.73
N GLN A 107 -4.74 -16.34 -2.53
CA GLN A 107 -4.88 -16.76 -3.92
C GLN A 107 -4.16 -15.79 -4.87
N ASP A 108 -3.44 -16.32 -5.86
CA ASP A 108 -2.82 -15.51 -6.93
C ASP A 108 -3.89 -14.74 -7.73
N GLY A 109 -3.53 -13.53 -8.16
CA GLY A 109 -4.31 -12.71 -9.08
C GLY A 109 -5.41 -11.87 -8.42
N ARG A 110 -5.69 -12.10 -7.13
CA ARG A 110 -6.62 -11.28 -6.34
C ARG A 110 -6.14 -9.84 -6.28
N MET A 111 -7.07 -8.90 -6.45
CA MET A 111 -6.79 -7.47 -6.28
C MET A 111 -6.99 -7.08 -4.83
N CYS A 112 -6.12 -6.23 -4.31
CA CYS A 112 -6.18 -5.76 -2.94
C CYS A 112 -5.91 -4.26 -2.84
N ARG A 113 -6.51 -3.64 -1.83
CA ARG A 113 -6.11 -2.35 -1.27
C ARG A 113 -5.26 -2.62 -0.03
N CYS A 114 -4.02 -2.17 -0.05
CA CYS A 114 -3.05 -2.37 1.01
C CYS A 114 -2.60 -1.02 1.56
N ILE A 115 -2.72 -0.83 2.87
CA ILE A 115 -2.18 0.33 3.57
C ILE A 115 -0.93 -0.12 4.33
N GLY A 116 0.20 0.56 4.14
CA GLY A 116 1.46 0.16 4.76
C GLY A 116 2.53 1.24 4.77
N LYS A 117 3.65 0.92 5.41
CA LYS A 117 4.86 1.76 5.42
C LYS A 117 6.00 1.03 4.73
N MET A 118 6.72 1.74 3.86
CA MET A 118 7.91 1.19 3.25
C MET A 118 9.04 1.14 4.29
N LYS A 119 9.77 0.03 4.33
CA LYS A 119 10.96 -0.16 5.17
C LYS A 119 12.12 -0.67 4.32
N ARG A 120 13.34 -0.28 4.69
CA ARG A 120 14.55 -0.84 4.08
C ARG A 120 14.84 -2.22 4.67
N GLU A 121 15.09 -3.19 3.80
CA GLU A 121 15.44 -4.56 4.19
C GLU A 121 16.61 -5.05 3.34
N GLY A 122 17.78 -5.16 3.96
CA GLY A 122 19.04 -5.40 3.26
C GLY A 122 19.30 -4.37 2.15
N ASN A 123 19.44 -4.86 0.92
CA ASN A 123 19.63 -4.05 -0.29
C ASN A 123 18.33 -3.64 -0.98
N GLY A 124 17.16 -4.04 -0.45
CA GLY A 124 15.86 -3.78 -1.05
C GLY A 124 14.91 -3.00 -0.15
N TYR A 125 13.66 -2.97 -0.58
CA TYR A 125 12.54 -2.37 0.16
C TYR A 125 11.45 -3.41 0.34
N VAL A 126 10.84 -3.40 1.53
CA VAL A 126 9.69 -4.23 1.87
C VAL A 126 8.59 -3.34 2.42
N LEU A 127 7.36 -3.59 2.02
CA LEU A 127 6.19 -2.90 2.56
C LEU A 127 5.73 -3.61 3.84
N THR A 128 5.78 -2.93 4.98
CA THR A 128 5.12 -3.41 6.19
C THR A 128 3.63 -3.05 6.09
N VAL A 129 2.79 -4.08 5.93
CA VAL A 129 1.34 -3.95 5.84
C VAL A 129 0.78 -3.61 7.21
N LEU A 130 -0.06 -2.59 7.27
CA LEU A 130 -0.82 -2.19 8.46
C LEU A 130 -2.28 -2.63 8.34
N ASN A 131 -2.83 -2.59 7.13
CA ASN A 131 -4.17 -3.06 6.83
C ASN A 131 -4.25 -3.50 5.36
N ILE A 132 -5.01 -4.54 5.06
CA ILE A 132 -5.18 -5.04 3.69
C ILE A 132 -6.54 -5.71 3.52
N TRP A 133 -7.19 -5.49 2.39
CA TRP A 133 -8.44 -6.15 2.03
C TRP A 133 -8.58 -6.32 0.52
N GLU A 134 -9.44 -7.24 0.10
CA GLU A 134 -9.79 -7.45 -1.30
C GLU A 134 -10.50 -6.23 -1.88
N THR A 135 -10.21 -5.91 -3.14
CA THR A 135 -10.82 -4.77 -3.84
C THR A 135 -11.21 -5.14 -5.25
N THR A 136 -12.17 -4.40 -5.81
CA THR A 136 -12.70 -4.57 -7.15
C THR A 136 -12.30 -3.41 -8.07
N TRP A 137 -12.56 -3.55 -9.37
CA TRP A 137 -12.36 -2.45 -10.31
C TRP A 137 -13.30 -1.27 -10.04
N ASP A 138 -14.48 -1.51 -9.48
CA ASP A 138 -15.43 -0.44 -9.13
C ASP A 138 -14.86 0.42 -7.99
N ASP A 139 -14.28 -0.21 -6.96
CA ASP A 139 -13.59 0.50 -5.88
C ASP A 139 -12.41 1.34 -6.40
N ILE A 140 -11.61 0.75 -7.31
CA ILE A 140 -10.46 1.43 -7.92
C ILE A 140 -10.92 2.64 -8.73
N SER A 141 -11.97 2.47 -9.54
CA SER A 141 -12.52 3.53 -10.39
C SER A 141 -13.09 4.68 -9.56
N TRP A 142 -13.75 4.35 -8.44
CA TRP A 142 -14.22 5.35 -7.48
C TRP A 142 -13.07 6.19 -6.92
N VAL A 143 -11.98 5.54 -6.49
CA VAL A 143 -10.83 6.23 -5.89
C VAL A 143 -10.03 6.99 -6.95
N GLU A 144 -9.94 6.46 -8.17
CA GLU A 144 -9.39 7.17 -9.32
C GLU A 144 -10.14 8.48 -9.56
N GLY A 145 -11.47 8.48 -9.52
CA GLY A 145 -12.29 9.69 -9.69
C GLY A 145 -12.08 10.75 -8.61
N ILE A 146 -11.66 10.35 -7.40
CA ILE A 146 -11.29 11.30 -6.33
C ILE A 146 -9.92 11.92 -6.59
N ILE A 147 -8.98 11.14 -7.12
CA ILE A 147 -7.59 11.56 -7.35
C ILE A 147 -7.44 12.36 -8.65
N ASN A 148 -8.27 12.04 -9.64
CA ASN A 148 -8.38 12.69 -10.95
C ASN A 148 -9.77 13.34 -11.09
N PRO A 149 -10.10 14.37 -10.28
CA PRO A 149 -11.40 15.03 -10.35
C PRO A 149 -11.61 15.81 -11.66
#